data_AF-A6FIE5-F1
#
_entry.id   AF-A6FIE5-F1
#
_cell.length_a   1.000
_cell.length_b   1.000
_cell.length_c   1.000
_cell.angle_alpha   90.00
_cell.angle_beta   90.00
_cell.angle_gamma   90.00
#
_symmetry.space_group_name_H-M   'P 1'
#
loop_
_entity.id
_entity.type
_entity.pdbx_description
1 polymer ?
#
loop_
_entity_poly.entity_id
_entity_poly.type
_entity_poly.pdbx_seq_one_letter_code
_entity_poly.pdbx_strand_id
1 'polypeptide(L)'
;MNDKTIATHNGKFHADDVFSIAALKNIFPAFKLVRTRDLDIIGEADIVIDVGGEYDPETGRFDHHQRGGAGERENGIPYSSFGLIWQKYGLEICQGNQEIADAVDAGLVSTIDAVDCGHVEGVAQGISLSQTISMFNPTWEEDSDLDACFDEAVAFASRILTRFIASATGGINAKDIVAKAIDNAEDPRVIVLEQYTPWKTTVLNLAAEALFMVYPSQSGKWIIQAVPVELGSFEDRKSLPKPWAGLSEQAFKDETGLDDAMFCHNGLFIAGAASFESTMKMAAMALQA
;
A
#
# COMPACT_ATOMS: atom_id res chain seq x y z
N MET A 1 7.87 8.90 34.66
CA MET A 1 7.03 8.42 33.54
C MET A 1 7.05 6.92 33.67
N ASN A 2 5.89 6.28 33.86
CA ASN A 2 5.83 4.82 33.82
C ASN A 2 5.77 4.46 32.34
N ASP A 3 6.93 4.14 31.77
CA ASP A 3 6.99 3.63 30.41
C ASP A 3 6.24 2.29 30.38
N LYS A 4 5.30 2.15 29.45
CA LYS A 4 4.54 0.91 29.25
C LYS A 4 5.52 -0.24 29.04
N THR A 5 5.25 -1.40 29.63
CA THR A 5 5.98 -2.64 29.31
C THR A 5 5.20 -3.41 28.27
N ILE A 6 5.81 -3.66 27.12
CA ILE A 6 5.23 -4.41 26.01
C ILE A 6 6.03 -5.70 25.86
N ALA A 7 5.34 -6.84 25.88
CA ALA A 7 5.94 -8.15 25.73
C ALA A 7 5.56 -8.81 24.39
N THR A 8 6.52 -9.47 23.75
CA THR A 8 6.30 -10.37 22.61
C THR A 8 7.27 -11.56 22.71
N HIS A 9 7.17 -12.54 21.83
CA HIS A 9 8.03 -13.71 21.89
C HIS A 9 9.49 -13.40 21.50
N ASN A 10 10.44 -14.20 22.01
CA ASN A 10 11.87 -14.12 21.68
C ASN A 10 12.33 -15.13 20.62
N GLY A 11 11.41 -15.65 19.80
CA GLY A 11 11.75 -16.58 18.74
C GLY A 11 12.15 -15.88 17.44
N LYS A 12 12.23 -16.69 16.38
CA LYS A 12 12.15 -16.18 15.02
C LYS A 12 10.90 -15.31 14.91
N PHE A 13 11.07 -14.06 14.48
CA PHE A 13 10.00 -13.08 14.36
C PHE A 13 9.36 -13.12 12.98
N HIS A 14 8.11 -12.67 12.93
CA HIS A 14 7.26 -12.66 11.76
C HIS A 14 6.88 -11.20 11.44
N ALA A 15 5.94 -11.02 10.52
CA ALA A 15 5.51 -9.69 10.17
C ALA A 15 4.47 -9.15 11.16
N ASP A 16 3.67 -10.01 11.76
CA ASP A 16 2.59 -9.59 12.65
C ASP A 16 3.14 -9.01 13.96
N ASP A 17 4.09 -9.67 14.64
CA ASP A 17 4.74 -9.17 15.85
C ASP A 17 5.57 -7.90 15.57
N VAL A 18 6.31 -7.87 14.46
CA VAL A 18 7.08 -6.69 14.04
C VAL A 18 6.18 -5.48 13.73
N PHE A 19 5.12 -5.67 12.93
CA PHE A 19 4.20 -4.56 12.59
C PHE A 19 3.32 -4.14 13.76
N SER A 20 3.01 -5.04 14.69
CA SER A 20 2.35 -4.71 15.96
C SER A 20 3.18 -3.70 16.77
N ILE A 21 4.48 -3.96 16.94
CA ILE A 21 5.39 -3.03 17.62
C ILE A 21 5.52 -1.71 16.84
N ALA A 22 5.62 -1.77 15.51
CA ALA A 22 5.66 -0.57 14.67
C ALA A 22 4.40 0.30 14.81
N ALA A 23 3.22 -0.31 14.89
CA ALA A 23 1.96 0.39 15.13
C ALA A 23 1.93 1.04 16.51
N LEU A 24 2.32 0.30 17.56
CA LEU A 24 2.31 0.79 18.95
C LEU A 24 3.28 1.95 19.18
N LYS A 25 4.37 2.08 18.40
CA LYS A 25 5.24 3.27 18.41
C LYS A 25 4.52 4.58 18.04
N ASN A 26 3.37 4.51 17.35
CA ASN A 26 2.55 5.69 17.05
C ASN A 26 1.63 6.08 18.22
N ILE A 27 1.33 5.14 19.13
CA ILE A 27 0.45 5.34 20.28
C ILE A 27 1.26 5.68 21.54
N PHE A 28 2.36 4.97 21.75
CA PHE A 28 3.21 5.10 22.92
C PHE A 28 4.58 5.66 22.49
N PRO A 29 4.85 6.96 22.73
CA PRO A 29 6.12 7.59 22.35
C PRO A 29 7.35 6.96 22.98
N ALA A 30 7.18 6.31 24.14
CA ALA A 30 8.20 5.54 24.83
C ALA A 30 7.55 4.33 25.52
N PHE A 31 8.20 3.17 25.41
CA PHE A 31 7.85 1.94 26.10
C PHE A 31 9.08 1.06 26.25
N LYS A 32 9.05 0.15 27.23
CA LYS A 32 10.03 -0.92 27.39
C LYS A 32 9.54 -2.15 26.62
N LEU A 33 10.26 -2.53 25.57
CA LEU A 33 10.03 -3.79 24.87
C LEU A 33 10.74 -4.92 25.62
N VAL A 34 10.04 -6.04 25.81
CA VAL A 34 10.59 -7.28 26.38
C VAL A 34 10.25 -8.43 25.46
N ARG A 35 11.28 -9.08 24.90
CA ARG A 35 11.10 -10.30 24.11
C ARG A 35 11.33 -11.51 24.99
N THR A 36 10.31 -12.33 25.23
CA THR A 36 10.36 -13.45 26.18
C THR A 36 9.29 -14.51 25.91
N ARG A 37 9.48 -15.71 26.46
CA ARG A 37 8.44 -16.75 26.61
C ARG A 37 8.19 -17.12 28.08
N ASP A 38 8.79 -16.38 29.00
CA ASP A 38 8.57 -16.53 30.43
C ASP A 38 7.20 -15.99 30.80
N LEU A 39 6.32 -16.87 31.28
CA LEU A 39 4.93 -16.53 31.59
C LEU A 39 4.80 -15.55 32.76
N ASP A 40 5.75 -15.55 33.71
CA ASP A 40 5.71 -14.62 34.84
C ASP A 40 6.02 -13.20 34.33
N ILE A 41 7.02 -13.07 33.45
CA ILE A 41 7.36 -11.78 32.82
C ILE A 41 6.22 -11.30 31.90
N ILE A 42 5.60 -12.20 31.14
CA ILE A 42 4.44 -11.89 30.29
C ILE A 42 3.26 -11.41 31.13
N GLY A 43 3.00 -12.07 32.26
CA GLY A 43 1.91 -11.72 33.16
C GLY A 43 2.03 -10.30 33.74
N GLU A 44 3.24 -9.81 33.93
CA GLU A 44 3.53 -8.46 34.43
C GLU A 44 3.45 -7.35 33.37
N ALA A 45 3.44 -7.69 32.08
CA ALA A 45 3.44 -6.71 31.00
C ALA A 45 2.09 -5.98 30.84
N ASP A 46 2.15 -4.69 30.49
CA ASP A 46 0.97 -3.87 30.20
C ASP A 46 0.28 -4.30 28.90
N ILE A 47 1.08 -4.64 27.88
CA ILE A 47 0.60 -5.11 26.57
C ILE A 47 1.39 -6.37 26.20
N VAL A 48 0.69 -7.39 25.71
CA VAL A 48 1.27 -8.66 25.28
C VAL A 48 0.82 -8.95 23.85
N ILE A 49 1.76 -9.33 23.00
CA ILE A 49 1.57 -9.49 21.56
C ILE A 49 2.18 -10.82 21.14
N ASP A 50 1.41 -11.63 20.42
CA ASP A 50 1.89 -12.88 19.81
C ASP A 50 2.49 -13.91 20.79
N VAL A 51 2.09 -13.81 22.05
CA VAL A 51 2.51 -14.73 23.11
C VAL A 51 1.50 -14.69 24.26
N GLY A 52 1.45 -15.76 25.06
CA GLY A 52 0.62 -15.84 26.26
C GLY A 52 -0.70 -16.60 26.07
N GLY A 53 -1.13 -16.84 24.84
CA GLY A 53 -2.30 -17.66 24.50
C GLY A 53 -3.62 -17.02 24.91
N GLU A 54 -3.72 -15.70 24.83
CA GLU A 54 -4.92 -14.95 25.23
C GLU A 54 -5.16 -13.73 24.33
N TYR A 55 -6.41 -13.55 23.91
CA TYR A 55 -6.91 -12.32 23.32
C TYR A 55 -7.93 -11.67 24.25
N ASP A 56 -7.56 -10.51 24.78
CA ASP A 56 -8.44 -9.62 25.52
C ASP A 56 -7.93 -8.18 25.33
N PRO A 57 -8.57 -7.38 24.47
CA PRO A 57 -8.12 -6.02 24.20
C PRO A 57 -8.20 -5.14 25.45
N GLU A 58 -9.11 -5.37 26.40
CA GLU A 58 -9.28 -4.52 27.58
C GLU A 58 -8.11 -4.67 28.56
N THR A 59 -7.54 -5.87 28.66
CA THR A 59 -6.35 -6.16 29.47
C THR A 59 -5.05 -6.12 28.66
N GLY A 60 -5.11 -5.72 27.38
CA GLY A 60 -3.95 -5.53 26.54
C GLY A 60 -3.30 -6.83 26.07
N ARG A 61 -4.09 -7.89 25.88
CA ARG A 61 -3.62 -9.20 25.39
C ARG A 61 -4.03 -9.38 23.93
N PHE A 62 -3.05 -9.54 23.05
CA PHE A 62 -3.19 -9.60 21.60
C PHE A 62 -2.45 -10.81 21.04
N ASP A 63 -2.81 -12.00 21.49
CA ASP A 63 -2.38 -13.27 20.89
C ASP A 63 -3.51 -13.88 20.05
N HIS A 64 -3.16 -14.67 19.04
CA HIS A 64 -4.07 -15.38 18.17
C HIS A 64 -3.90 -16.91 18.21
N HIS A 65 -2.88 -17.41 18.93
CA HIS A 65 -2.54 -18.83 19.01
C HIS A 65 -3.47 -19.67 19.90
N GLN A 66 -4.34 -19.05 20.69
CA GLN A 66 -5.27 -19.74 21.58
C GLN A 66 -6.23 -20.66 20.82
N ARG A 67 -6.75 -21.66 21.54
CA ARG A 67 -7.77 -22.55 20.99
C ARG A 67 -9.01 -21.75 20.60
N GLY A 68 -9.34 -21.77 19.31
CA GLY A 68 -10.46 -21.03 18.75
C GLY A 68 -10.06 -19.70 18.07
N GLY A 69 -8.77 -19.33 18.12
CA GLY A 69 -8.24 -18.11 17.48
C GLY A 69 -8.69 -16.82 18.17
N ALA A 70 -8.50 -15.69 17.48
CA ALA A 70 -8.90 -14.35 17.93
C ALA A 70 -10.05 -13.75 17.10
N GLY A 71 -10.81 -14.61 16.39
CA GLY A 71 -11.84 -14.19 15.45
C GLY A 71 -11.30 -13.86 14.06
N GLU A 72 -12.19 -13.36 13.20
CA GLU A 72 -11.92 -13.08 11.80
C GLU A 72 -12.71 -11.86 11.30
N ARG A 73 -12.24 -11.27 10.20
CA ARG A 73 -12.94 -10.20 9.47
C ARG A 73 -14.19 -10.76 8.78
N GLU A 74 -15.10 -9.88 8.34
CA GLU A 74 -16.30 -10.28 7.58
C GLU A 74 -15.98 -11.06 6.29
N ASN A 75 -14.79 -10.84 5.71
CA ASN A 75 -14.32 -11.56 4.53
C ASN A 75 -13.66 -12.92 4.86
N GLY A 76 -13.68 -13.35 6.12
CA GLY A 76 -13.16 -14.63 6.58
C GLY A 76 -11.65 -14.66 6.85
N ILE A 77 -10.93 -13.55 6.68
CA ILE A 77 -9.50 -13.47 7.02
C ILE A 77 -9.36 -13.44 8.56
N PRO A 78 -8.70 -14.44 9.19
CA PRO A 78 -8.46 -14.45 10.62
C PRO A 78 -7.56 -13.28 11.05
N TYR A 79 -7.70 -12.83 12.29
CA TYR A 79 -6.78 -11.85 12.86
C TYR A 79 -5.52 -12.53 13.41
N SER A 80 -4.34 -12.06 13.00
CA SER A 80 -3.11 -12.24 13.79
C SER A 80 -2.91 -11.06 14.74
N SER A 81 -1.83 -11.06 15.51
CA SER A 81 -1.55 -10.04 16.52
C SER A 81 -1.57 -8.62 15.96
N PHE A 82 -1.09 -8.42 14.72
CA PHE A 82 -1.11 -7.10 14.06
C PHE A 82 -2.53 -6.62 13.76
N GLY A 83 -3.38 -7.50 13.23
CA GLY A 83 -4.81 -7.26 13.08
C GLY A 83 -5.50 -6.84 14.36
N LEU A 84 -5.24 -7.53 15.46
CA LEU A 84 -5.86 -7.23 16.77
C LEU A 84 -5.39 -5.87 17.31
N ILE A 85 -4.11 -5.55 17.14
CA ILE A 85 -3.56 -4.22 17.46
C ILE A 85 -4.21 -3.14 16.59
N TRP A 86 -4.38 -3.40 15.29
CA TRP A 86 -4.99 -2.46 14.36
C TRP A 86 -6.48 -2.24 14.66
N GLN A 87 -7.22 -3.28 15.04
CA GLN A 87 -8.60 -3.14 15.50
C GLN A 87 -8.71 -2.19 16.69
N LYS A 88 -7.79 -2.29 17.66
CA LYS A 88 -7.84 -1.44 18.85
C LYS A 88 -7.33 -0.02 18.61
N TYR A 89 -6.23 0.13 17.89
CA TYR A 89 -5.49 1.40 17.80
C TYR A 89 -5.45 2.02 16.41
N GLY A 90 -5.81 1.30 15.35
CA GLY A 90 -5.68 1.75 13.96
C GLY A 90 -6.39 3.07 13.68
N LEU A 91 -7.60 3.25 14.22
CA LEU A 91 -8.33 4.52 14.09
C LEU A 91 -7.59 5.69 14.75
N GLU A 92 -7.00 5.49 15.93
CA GLU A 92 -6.21 6.51 16.62
C GLU A 92 -4.91 6.82 15.85
N ILE A 93 -4.21 5.80 15.35
CA ILE A 93 -3.03 5.94 14.48
C ILE A 93 -3.37 6.77 13.24
N CYS A 94 -4.56 6.59 12.69
CA CYS A 94 -5.09 7.34 11.56
C CYS A 94 -5.80 8.65 11.95
N GLN A 95 -5.56 9.16 13.16
CA GLN A 95 -6.08 10.45 13.66
C GLN A 95 -7.62 10.56 13.62
N GLY A 96 -8.32 9.45 13.84
CA GLY A 96 -9.78 9.38 13.83
C GLY A 96 -10.40 9.28 12.43
N ASN A 97 -9.61 9.11 11.38
CA ASN A 97 -10.13 8.95 10.02
C ASN A 97 -10.35 7.47 9.67
N GLN A 98 -11.62 7.05 9.67
CA GLN A 98 -12.02 5.67 9.39
C GLN A 98 -11.67 5.23 7.96
N GLU A 99 -11.85 6.09 6.95
CA GLU A 99 -11.53 5.73 5.56
C GLU A 99 -10.04 5.43 5.37
N ILE A 100 -9.15 6.16 6.06
CA ILE A 100 -7.71 5.86 6.06
C ILE A 100 -7.44 4.54 6.79
N ALA A 101 -8.04 4.32 7.95
CA ALA A 101 -7.85 3.10 8.73
C ALA A 101 -8.29 1.84 7.97
N ASP A 102 -9.43 1.90 7.28
CA ASP A 102 -9.97 0.81 6.47
C ASP A 102 -9.09 0.54 5.24
N ALA A 103 -8.61 1.60 4.57
CA ALA A 103 -7.72 1.46 3.42
C ALA A 103 -6.37 0.83 3.80
N VAL A 104 -5.83 1.17 4.98
CA VAL A 104 -4.60 0.56 5.50
C VAL A 104 -4.85 -0.86 5.98
N ASP A 105 -6.00 -1.15 6.61
CA ASP A 105 -6.36 -2.51 7.00
C ASP A 105 -6.39 -3.43 5.78
N ALA A 106 -7.16 -3.07 4.75
CA ALA A 106 -7.31 -3.86 3.53
C ALA A 106 -6.01 -3.99 2.73
N GLY A 107 -5.17 -2.95 2.70
CA GLY A 107 -3.97 -2.90 1.87
C GLY A 107 -2.70 -3.47 2.51
N LEU A 108 -2.65 -3.56 3.85
CA LEU A 108 -1.46 -3.95 4.60
C LEU A 108 -1.78 -4.97 5.70
N VAL A 109 -2.66 -4.61 6.64
CA VAL A 109 -2.88 -5.37 7.87
C VAL A 109 -3.48 -6.73 7.57
N SER A 110 -4.61 -6.77 6.86
CA SER A 110 -5.30 -8.02 6.51
C SER A 110 -4.45 -8.94 5.64
N THR A 111 -3.52 -8.37 4.85
CA THR A 111 -2.60 -9.16 4.01
C THR A 111 -1.52 -9.82 4.85
N ILE A 112 -0.99 -9.12 5.87
CA ILE A 112 -0.05 -9.71 6.83
C ILE A 112 -0.75 -10.78 7.66
N ASP A 113 -1.94 -10.48 8.20
CA ASP A 113 -2.73 -11.43 8.99
C ASP A 113 -3.05 -12.71 8.21
N ALA A 114 -3.44 -12.57 6.93
CA ALA A 114 -3.74 -13.72 6.08
C ALA A 114 -2.52 -14.64 5.91
N VAL A 115 -1.33 -14.07 5.67
CA VAL A 115 -0.09 -14.86 5.54
C VAL A 115 0.25 -15.55 6.85
N ASP A 116 0.16 -14.82 7.96
CA ASP A 116 0.56 -15.29 9.27
C ASP A 116 -0.37 -16.40 9.79
N CYS A 117 -1.68 -16.24 9.60
CA CYS A 117 -2.69 -17.24 9.93
C CYS A 117 -2.77 -18.41 8.92
N GLY A 118 -1.91 -18.44 7.90
CA GLY A 118 -1.94 -19.46 6.84
C GLY A 118 -3.20 -19.43 5.97
N HIS A 119 -3.91 -18.30 5.95
CA HIS A 119 -5.12 -18.05 5.15
C HIS A 119 -4.76 -17.51 3.75
N VAL A 120 -3.81 -18.15 3.08
CA VAL A 120 -3.39 -17.80 1.71
C VAL A 120 -3.65 -18.96 0.76
N GLU A 121 -4.17 -18.66 -0.42
CA GLU A 121 -4.45 -19.68 -1.43
C GLU A 121 -3.24 -19.93 -2.35
N GLY A 122 -3.05 -21.20 -2.70
CA GLY A 122 -2.06 -21.60 -3.70
C GLY A 122 -0.60 -21.50 -3.22
N VAL A 123 0.31 -21.50 -4.18
CA VAL A 123 1.76 -21.38 -3.93
C VAL A 123 2.12 -19.90 -3.98
N ALA A 124 2.79 -19.42 -2.93
CA ALA A 124 3.31 -18.05 -2.90
C ALA A 124 4.19 -17.78 -4.14
N GLN A 125 3.86 -16.72 -4.88
CA GLN A 125 4.64 -16.26 -6.02
C GLN A 125 5.35 -14.95 -5.69
N GLY A 126 6.63 -14.86 -6.04
CA GLY A 126 7.46 -13.68 -5.75
C GLY A 126 7.81 -13.55 -4.26
N ILE A 127 8.33 -12.37 -3.90
CA ILE A 127 8.71 -12.03 -2.52
C ILE A 127 7.58 -11.21 -1.90
N SER A 128 7.02 -11.67 -0.79
CA SER A 128 6.02 -10.92 -0.02
C SER A 128 6.65 -9.98 1.01
N LEU A 129 5.86 -9.04 1.55
CA LEU A 129 6.31 -8.20 2.65
C LEU A 129 6.62 -9.03 3.89
N SER A 130 5.81 -10.05 4.21
CA SER A 130 6.10 -10.95 5.34
C SER A 130 7.37 -11.76 5.14
N GLN A 131 7.65 -12.21 3.91
CA GLN A 131 8.93 -12.83 3.58
C GLN A 131 10.08 -11.83 3.71
N THR A 132 9.89 -10.59 3.30
CA THR A 132 10.89 -9.51 3.45
C THR A 132 11.23 -9.27 4.92
N ILE A 133 10.23 -9.22 5.80
CA ILE A 133 10.46 -9.14 7.25
C ILE A 133 11.20 -10.39 7.75
N SER A 134 10.81 -11.59 7.30
CA SER A 134 11.50 -12.82 7.69
C SER A 134 12.98 -12.79 7.30
N MET A 135 13.39 -12.06 6.26
CA MET A 135 14.81 -11.95 5.85
C MET A 135 15.68 -11.13 6.82
N PHE A 136 15.09 -10.41 7.77
CA PHE A 136 15.85 -9.79 8.86
C PHE A 136 16.21 -10.79 9.97
N ASN A 137 15.57 -11.97 10.02
CA ASN A 137 16.01 -13.00 10.96
C ASN A 137 17.37 -13.54 10.51
N PRO A 138 18.34 -13.70 11.43
CA PRO A 138 19.61 -14.29 11.10
C PRO A 138 19.45 -15.72 10.63
N THR A 139 20.31 -16.10 9.70
CA THR A 139 20.44 -17.46 9.22
C THR A 139 21.15 -18.33 10.25
N TRP A 140 21.11 -19.66 10.05
CA TRP A 140 21.80 -20.61 10.93
C TRP A 140 23.34 -20.50 10.89
N GLU A 141 23.90 -19.76 9.92
CA GLU A 141 25.35 -19.52 9.76
C GLU A 141 25.81 -18.21 10.38
N GLU A 142 24.91 -17.40 10.94
CA GLU A 142 25.22 -16.08 11.48
C GLU A 142 25.17 -16.08 13.02
N ASP A 143 26.23 -15.58 13.64
CA ASP A 143 26.24 -15.24 15.07
C ASP A 143 25.74 -13.79 15.20
N SER A 144 24.43 -13.64 15.33
CA SER A 144 23.75 -12.34 15.37
C SER A 144 22.89 -12.19 16.60
N ASP A 145 22.75 -10.95 17.06
CA ASP A 145 21.80 -10.58 18.10
C ASP A 145 20.38 -10.50 17.50
N LEU A 146 19.54 -11.48 17.86
CA LEU A 146 18.16 -11.58 17.39
C LEU A 146 17.31 -10.35 17.76
N ASP A 147 17.60 -9.68 18.87
CA ASP A 147 16.85 -8.51 19.32
C ASP A 147 17.27 -7.28 18.51
N ALA A 148 18.55 -7.14 18.19
CA ALA A 148 19.02 -6.11 17.27
C ALA A 148 18.40 -6.27 15.86
N CYS A 149 18.36 -7.49 15.34
CA CYS A 149 17.69 -7.80 14.06
C CYS A 149 16.20 -7.47 14.09
N PHE A 150 15.52 -7.73 15.20
CA PHE A 150 14.12 -7.39 15.39
C PHE A 150 13.91 -5.86 15.37
N ASP A 151 14.77 -5.12 16.06
CA ASP A 151 14.71 -3.65 16.08
C ASP A 151 14.89 -3.04 14.69
N GLU A 152 15.78 -3.60 13.87
CA GLU A 152 15.94 -3.22 12.45
C GLU A 152 14.67 -3.50 11.64
N ALA A 153 14.08 -4.67 11.80
CA ALA A 153 12.82 -5.04 11.15
C ALA A 153 11.68 -4.10 11.56
N VAL A 154 11.57 -3.74 12.85
CA VAL A 154 10.57 -2.79 13.35
C VAL A 154 10.80 -1.39 12.79
N ALA A 155 12.05 -0.93 12.66
CA ALA A 155 12.35 0.36 12.06
C ALA A 155 11.91 0.41 10.58
N PHE A 156 12.17 -0.66 9.83
CA PHE A 156 11.69 -0.81 8.47
C PHE A 156 10.16 -0.84 8.40
N ALA A 157 9.51 -1.67 9.21
CA ALA A 157 8.05 -1.79 9.28
C ALA A 157 7.37 -0.44 9.64
N SER A 158 7.96 0.32 10.58
CA SER A 158 7.47 1.65 10.95
C SER A 158 7.48 2.62 9.76
N ARG A 159 8.53 2.56 8.94
CA ARG A 159 8.60 3.37 7.72
C ARG A 159 7.56 2.94 6.70
N ILE A 160 7.38 1.63 6.50
CA ILE A 160 6.38 1.09 5.57
C ILE A 160 4.97 1.47 6.01
N LEU A 161 4.61 1.26 7.28
CA LEU A 161 3.31 1.63 7.84
C LEU A 161 3.02 3.13 7.63
N THR A 162 3.99 3.99 7.93
CA THR A 162 3.87 5.45 7.68
C THR A 162 3.56 5.76 6.20
N ARG A 163 4.17 5.01 5.26
CA ARG A 163 3.94 5.21 3.83
C ARG A 163 2.58 4.66 3.37
N PHE A 164 2.09 3.56 3.94
CA PHE A 164 0.74 3.07 3.69
C PHE A 164 -0.31 4.09 4.14
N ILE A 165 -0.17 4.63 5.35
CA ILE A 165 -1.03 5.70 5.87
C ILE A 165 -0.98 6.92 4.94
N ALA A 166 0.22 7.42 4.60
CA ALA A 166 0.36 8.57 3.72
C ALA A 166 -0.20 8.33 2.31
N SER A 167 -0.10 7.11 1.79
CA SER A 167 -0.67 6.73 0.49
C SER A 167 -2.20 6.73 0.54
N ALA A 168 -2.80 6.15 1.59
CA ALA A 168 -4.24 6.17 1.82
C ALA A 168 -4.77 7.61 1.97
N THR A 169 -4.11 8.43 2.79
CA THR A 169 -4.43 9.87 2.92
C THR A 169 -4.36 10.59 1.59
N GLY A 170 -3.29 10.36 0.81
CA GLY A 170 -3.12 10.98 -0.51
C GLY A 170 -4.20 10.56 -1.50
N GLY A 171 -4.61 9.29 -1.49
CA GLY A 171 -5.70 8.78 -2.33
C GLY A 171 -7.07 9.36 -1.98
N ILE A 172 -7.38 9.50 -0.69
CA ILE A 172 -8.64 10.08 -0.22
C ILE A 172 -8.70 11.56 -0.58
N ASN A 173 -7.64 12.33 -0.29
CA ASN A 173 -7.58 13.76 -0.64
C ASN A 173 -7.62 14.00 -2.16
N ALA A 174 -7.16 13.02 -2.95
CA ALA A 174 -7.21 13.06 -4.41
C ALA A 174 -8.63 12.85 -4.97
N LYS A 175 -9.52 12.18 -4.24
CA LYS A 175 -10.83 11.76 -4.73
C LYS A 175 -11.65 12.93 -5.28
N ASP A 176 -11.77 14.03 -4.53
CA ASP A 176 -12.56 15.19 -4.93
C ASP A 176 -11.95 15.93 -6.13
N ILE A 177 -10.62 15.99 -6.20
CA ILE A 177 -9.89 16.59 -7.32
C ILE A 177 -10.19 15.81 -8.61
N VAL A 178 -10.11 14.47 -8.53
CA VAL A 178 -10.33 13.60 -9.68
C VAL A 178 -11.80 13.53 -10.06
N ALA A 179 -12.73 13.48 -9.11
CA ALA A 179 -14.16 13.54 -9.36
C ALA A 179 -14.55 14.85 -10.07
N LYS A 180 -14.02 15.98 -9.59
CA LYS A 180 -14.23 17.28 -10.24
C LYS A 180 -13.63 17.33 -11.65
N ALA A 181 -12.48 16.69 -11.88
CA ALA A 181 -11.90 16.60 -13.22
C ALA A 181 -12.76 15.75 -14.17
N ILE A 182 -13.37 14.68 -13.65
CA ILE A 182 -14.33 13.84 -14.40
C ILE A 182 -15.57 14.67 -14.77
N ASP A 183 -16.16 15.38 -13.82
CA ASP A 183 -17.38 16.17 -14.06
C ASP A 183 -17.17 17.32 -15.06
N ASN A 184 -15.95 17.88 -15.11
CA ASN A 184 -15.61 18.98 -16.01
C ASN A 184 -15.01 18.50 -17.35
N ALA A 185 -14.88 17.20 -17.59
CA ALA A 185 -14.30 16.68 -18.82
C ALA A 185 -15.17 17.05 -20.03
N GLU A 186 -14.57 17.69 -21.04
CA GLU A 186 -15.28 18.04 -22.28
C GLU A 186 -15.67 16.79 -23.09
N ASP A 187 -14.81 15.76 -23.07
CA ASP A 187 -15.08 14.42 -23.58
C ASP A 187 -14.92 13.43 -22.42
N PRO A 188 -15.96 12.68 -22.03
CA PRO A 188 -15.89 11.76 -20.90
C PRO A 188 -14.86 10.63 -21.07
N ARG A 189 -14.33 10.44 -22.29
CA ARG A 189 -13.26 9.48 -22.58
C ARG A 189 -11.86 10.00 -22.26
N VAL A 190 -11.68 11.31 -22.06
CA VAL A 190 -10.37 11.93 -21.78
C VAL A 190 -10.48 12.85 -20.56
N ILE A 191 -9.85 12.46 -19.46
CA ILE A 191 -9.89 13.23 -18.22
C ILE A 191 -8.56 13.97 -18.03
N VAL A 192 -8.63 15.28 -17.76
CA VAL A 192 -7.45 16.12 -17.58
C VAL A 192 -7.26 16.48 -16.10
N LEU A 193 -6.05 16.30 -15.57
CA LEU A 193 -5.65 16.79 -14.25
C LEU A 193 -4.59 17.88 -14.40
N GLU A 194 -4.78 19.02 -13.72
CA GLU A 194 -3.82 20.15 -13.75
C GLU A 194 -2.53 19.85 -12.99
N GLN A 195 -2.52 18.81 -12.15
CA GLN A 195 -1.35 18.31 -11.44
C GLN A 195 -1.45 16.80 -11.28
N TYR A 196 -0.30 16.11 -11.23
CA TYR A 196 -0.31 14.68 -10.94
C TYR A 196 -1.03 14.40 -9.61
N THR A 197 -2.08 13.60 -9.69
CA THR A 197 -2.94 13.21 -8.58
C THR A 197 -3.24 11.73 -8.74
N PRO A 198 -3.14 10.88 -7.70
CA PRO A 198 -3.54 9.47 -7.79
C PRO A 198 -4.99 9.34 -8.26
N TRP A 199 -5.21 8.78 -9.46
CA TRP A 199 -6.51 8.87 -10.14
C TRP A 199 -7.18 7.51 -10.40
N LYS A 200 -6.40 6.42 -10.49
CA LYS A 200 -6.88 5.11 -10.97
C LYS A 200 -8.15 4.63 -10.27
N THR A 201 -8.13 4.55 -8.95
CA THR A 201 -9.29 4.08 -8.16
C THR A 201 -10.54 4.93 -8.43
N THR A 202 -10.41 6.25 -8.39
CA THR A 202 -11.54 7.16 -8.58
C THR A 202 -12.09 7.10 -10.00
N VAL A 203 -11.22 7.10 -11.02
CA VAL A 203 -11.62 7.01 -12.43
C VAL A 203 -12.27 5.67 -12.76
N LEU A 204 -11.72 4.57 -12.25
CA LEU A 204 -12.30 3.23 -12.43
C LEU A 204 -13.72 3.15 -11.84
N ASN A 205 -13.94 3.79 -10.70
CA ASN A 205 -15.24 3.78 -10.01
C ASN A 205 -16.27 4.76 -10.59
N LEU A 206 -15.83 5.95 -11.04
CA LEU A 206 -16.74 7.04 -11.39
C LEU A 206 -16.86 7.31 -12.90
N ALA A 207 -15.87 6.93 -13.71
CA ALA A 207 -15.82 7.26 -15.13
C ALA A 207 -15.65 5.99 -15.99
N ALA A 208 -16.74 5.26 -16.20
CA ALA A 208 -16.74 4.03 -16.99
C ALA A 208 -16.30 4.23 -18.45
N GLU A 209 -16.55 5.43 -19.01
CA GLU A 209 -16.20 5.78 -20.38
C GLU A 209 -14.75 6.29 -20.54
N ALA A 210 -14.07 6.62 -19.44
CA ALA A 210 -12.71 7.14 -19.49
C ALA A 210 -11.74 6.11 -20.11
N LEU A 211 -11.02 6.54 -21.14
CA LEU A 211 -10.02 5.76 -21.87
C LEU A 211 -8.61 6.29 -21.63
N PHE A 212 -8.47 7.61 -21.48
CA PHE A 212 -7.18 8.26 -21.30
C PHE A 212 -7.21 9.32 -20.20
N MET A 213 -6.10 9.43 -19.48
CA MET A 213 -5.80 10.50 -18.54
C MET A 213 -4.73 11.40 -19.14
N VAL A 214 -4.87 12.71 -18.98
CA VAL A 214 -3.85 13.70 -19.34
C VAL A 214 -3.46 14.52 -18.12
N TYR A 215 -2.17 14.59 -17.80
CA TYR A 215 -1.69 15.32 -16.61
C TYR A 215 -0.20 15.69 -16.74
N PRO A 216 0.29 16.70 -16.00
CA PRO A 216 1.72 17.00 -15.97
C PRO A 216 2.45 16.03 -15.04
N SER A 217 3.58 15.53 -15.51
CA SER A 217 4.58 14.83 -14.71
C SER A 217 5.27 15.80 -13.74
N GLN A 218 6.03 15.24 -12.79
CA GLN A 218 6.79 16.04 -11.83
C GLN A 218 7.87 16.94 -12.48
N SER A 219 8.30 16.64 -13.72
CA SER A 219 9.23 17.48 -14.48
C SER A 219 8.54 18.63 -15.24
N GLY A 220 7.21 18.75 -15.11
CA GLY A 220 6.40 19.75 -15.82
C GLY A 220 6.05 19.37 -17.27
N LYS A 221 6.52 18.21 -17.75
CA LYS A 221 6.15 17.65 -19.07
C LYS A 221 4.80 16.95 -18.99
N TRP A 222 4.05 16.92 -20.08
CA TRP A 222 2.69 16.38 -20.10
C TRP A 222 2.65 14.93 -20.57
N ILE A 223 1.80 14.15 -19.91
CA ILE A 223 1.66 12.72 -20.09
C ILE A 223 0.23 12.42 -20.49
N ILE A 224 0.07 11.54 -21.48
CA ILE A 224 -1.16 10.79 -21.71
C ILE A 224 -0.95 9.36 -21.21
N GLN A 225 -1.85 8.89 -20.36
CA GLN A 225 -1.83 7.53 -19.82
C GLN A 225 -3.16 6.83 -20.09
N ALA A 226 -3.12 5.59 -20.56
CA ALA A 226 -4.30 4.77 -20.74
C ALA A 226 -4.92 4.37 -19.39
N VAL A 227 -6.25 4.29 -19.36
CA VAL A 227 -7.01 3.82 -18.20
C VAL A 227 -7.02 2.28 -18.24
N PRO A 228 -6.55 1.59 -17.19
CA PRO A 228 -6.57 0.13 -17.15
C PRO A 228 -8.00 -0.40 -17.04
N VAL A 229 -8.21 -1.66 -17.39
CA VAL A 229 -9.53 -2.32 -17.22
C VAL A 229 -9.91 -2.47 -15.75
N GLU A 230 -8.91 -2.69 -14.88
CA GLU A 230 -9.07 -2.78 -13.42
C GLU A 230 -7.78 -2.36 -12.69
N LEU A 231 -7.87 -2.16 -11.37
CA LEU A 231 -6.74 -1.72 -10.57
C LEU A 231 -5.66 -2.80 -10.53
N GLY A 232 -4.44 -2.46 -10.98
CA GLY A 232 -3.31 -3.38 -11.02
C GLY A 232 -3.17 -4.18 -12.32
N SER A 233 -4.15 -4.10 -13.23
CA SER A 233 -4.05 -4.74 -14.56
C SER A 233 -3.09 -3.99 -15.49
N PHE A 234 -2.44 -4.75 -16.39
CA PHE A 234 -1.66 -4.24 -17.52
C PHE A 234 -2.48 -4.16 -18.81
N GLU A 235 -3.74 -4.59 -18.78
CA GLU A 235 -4.67 -4.43 -19.89
C GLU A 235 -5.35 -3.06 -19.79
N ASP A 236 -5.25 -2.28 -20.86
CA ASP A 236 -5.88 -0.96 -20.98
C ASP A 236 -7.27 -1.08 -21.58
N ARG A 237 -8.21 -0.22 -21.15
CA ARG A 237 -9.52 -0.07 -21.81
C ARG A 237 -9.36 0.29 -23.29
N LYS A 238 -8.34 1.09 -23.61
CA LYS A 238 -7.86 1.36 -24.97
C LYS A 238 -6.38 1.73 -24.92
N SER A 239 -5.54 0.94 -25.58
CA SER A 239 -4.13 1.27 -25.74
C SER A 239 -3.93 2.44 -26.71
N LEU A 240 -2.80 3.14 -26.58
CA LEU A 240 -2.36 4.16 -27.54
C LEU A 240 -2.12 3.56 -28.94
N PRO A 241 -2.09 4.38 -30.02
CA PRO A 241 -1.93 3.90 -31.38
C PRO A 241 -0.72 2.98 -31.58
N LYS A 242 -0.95 1.81 -32.19
CA LYS A 242 0.10 0.81 -32.44
C LYS A 242 1.36 1.33 -33.12
N PRO A 243 1.29 2.24 -34.11
CA PRO A 243 2.49 2.80 -34.73
C PRO A 243 3.42 3.54 -33.77
N TRP A 244 2.92 3.99 -32.61
CA TRP A 244 3.71 4.73 -31.64
C TRP A 244 4.58 3.82 -30.75
N ALA A 245 4.36 2.51 -30.77
CA ALA A 245 4.98 1.57 -29.84
C ALA A 245 6.52 1.71 -29.82
N GLY A 246 7.05 2.16 -28.69
CA GLY A 246 8.50 2.23 -28.44
C GLY A 246 9.20 3.38 -29.18
N LEU A 247 8.47 4.27 -29.83
CA LEU A 247 9.05 5.44 -30.48
C LEU A 247 9.48 6.49 -29.44
N SER A 248 10.58 7.16 -29.75
CA SER A 248 11.11 8.27 -28.95
C SER A 248 11.72 9.35 -29.84
N GLU A 249 11.74 10.57 -29.30
CA GLU A 249 12.34 11.76 -29.91
C GLU A 249 11.94 11.91 -31.39
N GLN A 250 12.90 12.07 -32.31
CA GLN A 250 12.63 12.37 -33.71
C GLN A 250 11.66 11.38 -34.38
N ALA A 251 11.81 10.08 -34.12
CA ALA A 251 10.93 9.07 -34.71
C ALA A 251 9.47 9.24 -34.24
N PHE A 252 9.27 9.61 -32.97
CA PHE A 252 7.93 9.86 -32.45
C PHE A 252 7.34 11.18 -32.97
N LYS A 253 8.17 12.20 -33.15
CA LYS A 253 7.76 13.46 -33.79
C LYS A 253 7.34 13.24 -35.24
N ASP A 254 8.11 12.46 -36.00
CA ASP A 254 7.82 12.14 -37.40
C ASP A 254 6.49 11.38 -37.54
N GLU A 255 6.23 10.42 -36.64
CA GLU A 255 4.99 9.63 -36.64
C GLU A 255 3.76 10.44 -36.20
N THR A 256 3.92 11.35 -35.23
CA THR A 256 2.79 12.13 -34.68
C THR A 256 2.56 13.47 -35.39
N GLY A 257 3.57 13.99 -36.07
CA GLY A 257 3.60 15.37 -36.58
C GLY A 257 3.66 16.43 -35.47
N LEU A 258 4.07 16.08 -34.25
CA LEU A 258 4.15 16.98 -33.10
C LEU A 258 5.61 17.26 -32.74
N ASP A 259 6.06 18.50 -32.89
CA ASP A 259 7.48 18.90 -32.75
C ASP A 259 8.08 18.67 -31.35
N ASP A 260 7.23 18.56 -30.33
CA ASP A 260 7.60 18.38 -28.93
C ASP A 260 7.13 17.02 -28.35
N ALA A 261 6.74 16.08 -29.21
CA ALA A 261 6.54 14.69 -28.82
C ALA A 261 7.87 14.09 -28.32
N MET A 262 7.81 13.38 -27.19
CA MET A 262 9.01 12.89 -26.49
C MET A 262 9.14 11.37 -26.57
N PHE A 263 8.11 10.63 -26.20
CA PHE A 263 8.15 9.16 -26.23
C PHE A 263 6.76 8.54 -26.19
N CYS A 264 6.66 7.28 -26.61
CA CYS A 264 5.58 6.37 -26.29
C CYS A 264 6.16 5.02 -25.84
N HIS A 265 5.68 4.49 -24.72
CA HIS A 265 6.13 3.19 -24.22
C HIS A 265 5.74 2.06 -25.19
N ASN A 266 6.58 1.04 -25.34
CA ASN A 266 6.32 -0.09 -26.25
C ASN A 266 5.01 -0.84 -25.93
N GLY A 267 4.63 -0.88 -24.65
CA GLY A 267 3.35 -1.42 -24.19
C GLY A 267 2.14 -0.51 -24.41
N LEU A 268 2.31 0.67 -25.04
CA LEU A 268 1.23 1.57 -25.46
C LEU A 268 0.30 2.10 -24.35
N PHE A 269 0.67 1.96 -23.08
CA PHE A 269 -0.13 2.49 -21.96
C PHE A 269 0.21 3.93 -21.59
N ILE A 270 1.32 4.49 -22.11
CA ILE A 270 1.77 5.84 -21.76
C ILE A 270 2.58 6.49 -22.89
N ALA A 271 2.37 7.78 -23.11
CA ALA A 271 3.18 8.63 -23.98
C ALA A 271 3.31 10.04 -23.38
N GLY A 272 4.26 10.83 -23.86
CA GLY A 272 4.51 12.17 -23.36
C GLY A 272 4.92 13.18 -24.42
N ALA A 273 4.58 14.44 -24.16
CA ALA A 273 5.01 15.61 -24.92
C ALA A 273 5.44 16.73 -23.96
N ALA A 274 6.13 17.76 -24.47
CA ALA A 274 6.54 18.87 -23.62
C ALA A 274 5.36 19.77 -23.21
N SER A 275 4.37 19.92 -24.08
CA SER A 275 3.22 20.82 -23.91
C SER A 275 1.90 20.08 -23.69
N PHE A 276 0.98 20.76 -23.00
CA PHE A 276 -0.38 20.30 -22.81
C PHE A 276 -1.09 20.12 -24.16
N GLU A 277 -0.92 21.09 -25.05
CA GLU A 277 -1.56 21.15 -26.35
C GLU A 277 -1.22 19.94 -27.22
N SER A 278 0.06 19.53 -27.25
CA SER A 278 0.48 18.34 -27.98
C SER A 278 -0.03 17.06 -27.32
N THR A 279 -0.06 16.97 -26.00
CA THR A 279 -0.63 15.80 -25.31
C THR A 279 -2.14 15.67 -25.54
N MET A 280 -2.88 16.78 -25.61
CA MET A 280 -4.30 16.76 -25.98
C MET A 280 -4.52 16.36 -27.44
N LYS A 281 -3.65 16.79 -28.37
CA LYS A 281 -3.67 16.28 -29.74
C LYS A 281 -3.40 14.79 -29.79
N MET A 282 -2.45 14.29 -29.00
CA MET A 282 -2.22 12.84 -28.88
C MET A 282 -3.47 12.10 -28.39
N ALA A 283 -4.19 12.64 -27.40
CA ALA A 283 -5.45 12.05 -26.93
C ALA A 283 -6.50 11.99 -28.05
N ALA A 284 -6.66 13.07 -28.82
CA ALA A 284 -7.57 13.10 -29.96
C ALA A 284 -7.20 12.08 -31.05
N MET A 285 -5.91 11.96 -31.38
CA MET A 285 -5.40 10.95 -32.32
C MET A 285 -5.65 9.53 -31.80
N ALA A 286 -5.38 9.28 -30.51
CA ALA A 286 -5.58 7.99 -29.88
C ALA A 286 -7.06 7.57 -29.87
N LEU A 287 -7.99 8.49 -29.63
CA LEU A 287 -9.43 8.21 -29.70
C LEU A 287 -9.91 7.78 -31.09
N GLN A 288 -9.28 8.28 -32.16
CA GLN A 288 -9.67 8.02 -33.56
C GLN A 288 -9.01 6.76 -34.16
N ALA A 289 -7.94 6.27 -33.53
CA ALA A 289 -7.16 5.11 -34.00
C ALA A 289 -7.83 3.76 -33.71
#